data_AF-A0A9X2BBS3-F1
#
_entry.id   AF-A0A9X2BBS3-F1
#
_cell.length_a   1.000
_cell.length_b   1.000
_cell.length_c   1.000
_cell.angle_alpha   90.00
_cell.angle_beta   90.00
_cell.angle_gamma   90.00
#
_symmetry.space_group_name_H-M   'P 1'
#
loop_
_entity.id
_entity.type
_entity.pdbx_description
1 polymer ?
#
loop_
_entity_poly.entity_id
_entity_poly.type
_entity_poly.pdbx_seq_one_letter_code
_entity_poly.pdbx_strand_id
1 'polypeptide(L)'
;MAWTKQSKTCRTVYLVLQEDLEQISQTVEFEPAGALTMDQLQFYSTAASSGIVDAEAKIIAVSYDRILVNSYRRSYKATFDQQSAVAALVEILKDKEKTVEDLSDTTGQIYAERRTA
;
A
#
# COMPACT_ATOMS: atom_id res chain seq x y z
N MET A 1 4.93 12.15 4.66
CA MET A 1 6.37 11.81 4.63
C MET A 1 6.83 12.10 3.21
N ALA A 2 8.09 12.44 2.97
CA ALA A 2 8.54 12.59 1.58
C ALA A 2 8.81 11.21 0.97
N TRP A 3 8.32 10.95 -0.25
CA TRP A 3 8.69 9.78 -1.04
C TRP A 3 10.18 9.79 -1.34
N THR A 4 10.92 8.82 -0.80
CA THR A 4 12.38 8.77 -0.99
C THR A 4 12.96 7.37 -0.78
N LYS A 5 14.04 7.05 -1.53
CA LYS A 5 14.83 5.82 -1.37
C LYS A 5 15.47 5.65 0.00
N GLN A 6 15.70 6.74 0.75
CA GLN A 6 16.21 6.62 2.12
C GLN A 6 15.14 6.13 3.10
N SER A 7 13.86 6.30 2.77
CA SER A 7 12.76 5.80 3.58
C SER A 7 12.56 4.31 3.32
N LYS A 8 12.83 3.50 4.34
CA LYS A 8 12.54 2.06 4.30
C LYS A 8 11.07 1.79 4.05
N THR A 9 10.16 2.63 4.57
CA THR A 9 8.72 2.48 4.33
C THR A 9 8.40 2.68 2.86
N CYS A 10 8.91 3.74 2.22
CA CYS A 10 8.69 3.97 0.79
C CYS A 10 9.22 2.81 -0.05
N ARG A 11 10.45 2.34 0.24
CA ARG A 11 11.03 1.17 -0.45
C ARG A 11 10.20 -0.10 -0.26
N THR A 12 9.74 -0.38 0.95
CA THR A 12 8.88 -1.54 1.22
C THR A 12 7.58 -1.42 0.44
N VAL A 13 6.90 -0.25 0.47
CA VAL A 13 5.66 -0.05 -0.29
C VAL A 13 5.87 -0.29 -1.77
N TYR A 14 6.95 0.27 -2.35
CA TYR A 14 7.30 0.06 -3.75
C TYR A 14 7.50 -1.42 -4.09
N LEU A 15 8.30 -2.15 -3.31
CA LEU A 15 8.56 -3.57 -3.55
C LEU A 15 7.29 -4.42 -3.39
N VAL A 16 6.46 -4.14 -2.38
CA VAL A 16 5.19 -4.86 -2.21
C VAL A 16 4.27 -4.64 -3.41
N LEU A 17 4.17 -3.41 -3.91
CA LEU A 17 3.32 -3.11 -5.05
C LEU A 17 3.88 -3.64 -6.37
N GLN A 18 5.19 -3.63 -6.58
CA GLN A 18 5.79 -4.05 -7.85
C GLN A 18 6.06 -5.57 -7.91
N GLU A 19 6.60 -6.15 -6.85
CA GLU A 19 7.08 -7.54 -6.85
C GLU A 19 6.08 -8.50 -6.21
N ASP A 20 5.49 -8.14 -5.05
CA ASP A 20 4.64 -9.08 -4.30
C ASP A 20 3.18 -9.08 -4.79
N LEU A 21 2.68 -7.93 -5.24
CA LEU A 21 1.29 -7.76 -5.69
C LEU A 21 1.15 -7.43 -7.18
N GLU A 22 2.25 -7.15 -7.89
CA GLU A 22 2.25 -6.82 -9.33
C GLU A 22 1.29 -5.70 -9.74
N GLN A 23 1.05 -4.73 -8.84
CA GLN A 23 0.17 -3.58 -9.06
C GLN A 23 0.82 -2.47 -9.89
N ILE A 24 2.15 -2.43 -9.91
CA ILE A 24 2.94 -1.47 -10.68
C ILE A 24 3.80 -2.28 -11.68
N SER A 25 3.86 -1.81 -12.93
CA SER A 25 4.73 -2.43 -13.94
C SER A 25 6.18 -2.50 -13.47
N GLN A 26 6.87 -3.60 -13.79
CA GLN A 26 8.31 -3.77 -13.51
C GLN A 26 9.20 -2.75 -14.23
N THR A 27 8.67 -2.04 -15.23
CA THR A 27 9.37 -0.97 -15.93
C THR A 27 9.28 0.39 -15.26
N VAL A 28 8.37 0.57 -14.30
CA VAL A 28 8.26 1.81 -13.54
C VAL A 28 9.33 1.81 -12.46
N GLU A 29 10.21 2.79 -12.49
CA GLU A 29 11.24 2.97 -11.47
C GLU A 29 10.66 3.52 -10.16
N PHE A 30 11.44 3.40 -9.07
CA PHE A 30 11.05 3.89 -7.74
C PHE A 30 10.64 5.37 -7.72
N GLU A 31 11.40 6.26 -8.35
CA GLU A 31 11.16 7.71 -8.26
C GLU A 31 9.79 8.12 -8.84
N PRO A 32 9.43 7.74 -10.09
CA PRO A 32 8.11 8.08 -10.62
C PRO A 32 6.97 7.30 -9.97
N ALA A 33 7.24 6.13 -9.35
CA ALA A 33 6.19 5.31 -8.72
C ALA A 33 5.44 6.06 -7.62
N GLY A 34 6.10 6.94 -6.86
CA GLY A 34 5.47 7.69 -5.77
C GLY A 34 4.31 8.57 -6.22
N ALA A 35 4.40 9.15 -7.42
CA ALA A 35 3.39 10.02 -8.00
C ALA A 35 2.26 9.27 -8.73
N LEU A 36 2.35 7.95 -8.86
CA LEU A 36 1.28 7.17 -9.46
C LEU A 36 0.03 7.24 -8.59
N THR A 37 -1.12 7.52 -9.21
CA THR A 37 -2.42 7.52 -8.57
C THR A 37 -2.97 6.10 -8.41
N MET A 38 -3.89 5.89 -7.46
CA MET A 38 -4.49 4.57 -7.22
C MET A 38 -5.21 4.02 -8.46
N ASP A 39 -5.76 4.88 -9.31
CA ASP A 39 -6.41 4.48 -10.56
C ASP A 39 -5.43 4.04 -11.67
N GLN A 40 -4.13 4.21 -11.46
CA GLN A 40 -3.08 3.69 -12.34
C GLN A 40 -2.57 2.32 -11.91
N LEU A 41 -3.04 1.80 -10.76
CA LEU A 41 -2.69 0.46 -10.29
C LEU A 41 -3.53 -0.61 -10.99
N GLN A 42 -2.95 -1.80 -11.17
CA GLN A 42 -3.57 -2.88 -11.96
C GLN A 42 -4.96 -3.30 -11.49
N PHE A 43 -5.23 -3.29 -10.17
CA PHE A 43 -6.55 -3.64 -9.66
C PHE A 43 -7.63 -2.61 -10.01
N TYR A 44 -7.27 -1.37 -10.31
CA TYR A 44 -8.23 -0.28 -10.41
C TYR A 44 -8.84 -0.23 -11.82
N SER A 45 -9.93 -0.95 -12.03
CA SER A 45 -10.66 -0.90 -13.28
C SER A 45 -11.56 0.35 -13.35
N THR A 46 -11.21 1.31 -14.21
CA THR A 46 -12.02 2.53 -14.42
C THR A 46 -13.39 2.28 -15.03
N ALA A 47 -13.58 1.12 -15.67
CA ALA A 47 -14.86 0.68 -16.22
C ALA A 47 -15.72 -0.10 -15.21
N ALA A 48 -15.16 -0.43 -14.03
CA ALA A 48 -15.88 -1.16 -13.00
C ALA A 48 -16.83 -0.25 -12.22
N SER A 49 -17.89 -0.86 -11.66
CA SER A 49 -18.77 -0.16 -10.75
C SER A 49 -18.05 0.13 -9.43
N SER A 50 -18.52 1.14 -8.68
CA SER A 50 -17.95 1.48 -7.36
C SER A 50 -17.92 0.29 -6.39
N GLY A 51 -18.91 -0.60 -6.46
CA GLY A 51 -18.95 -1.81 -5.63
C GLY A 51 -17.86 -2.83 -5.97
N ILE A 52 -17.44 -2.91 -7.25
CA ILE A 52 -16.34 -3.79 -7.67
C ILE A 52 -15.00 -3.21 -7.21
N VAL A 53 -14.78 -1.91 -7.43
CA VAL A 53 -13.56 -1.22 -6.96
C VAL A 53 -13.40 -1.38 -5.44
N ASP A 54 -14.49 -1.24 -4.67
CA ASP A 54 -14.47 -1.45 -3.22
C ASP A 54 -14.07 -2.88 -2.83
N ALA A 55 -14.56 -3.88 -3.57
CA ALA A 55 -14.22 -5.28 -3.31
C ALA A 55 -12.75 -5.57 -3.66
N GLU A 56 -12.26 -5.08 -4.78
CA GLU A 56 -10.86 -5.24 -5.22
C GLU A 56 -9.90 -4.52 -4.28
N ALA A 57 -10.20 -3.27 -3.90
CA ALA A 57 -9.43 -2.52 -2.92
C ALA A 57 -9.33 -3.27 -1.58
N LYS A 58 -10.40 -3.94 -1.15
CA LYS A 58 -10.39 -4.77 0.07
C LYS A 58 -9.50 -6.01 -0.07
N ILE A 59 -9.51 -6.67 -1.22
CA ILE A 59 -8.65 -7.83 -1.49
C ILE A 59 -7.17 -7.40 -1.48
N ILE A 60 -6.86 -6.29 -2.14
CA ILE A 60 -5.51 -5.72 -2.17
C ILE A 60 -5.08 -5.30 -0.77
N ALA A 61 -5.91 -4.60 -0.01
CA ALA A 61 -5.59 -4.17 1.36
C ALA A 61 -5.27 -5.34 2.30
N VAL A 62 -6.05 -6.42 2.25
CA VAL A 62 -5.79 -7.62 3.07
C VAL A 62 -4.50 -8.31 2.65
N SER A 63 -4.25 -8.41 1.34
CA SER A 63 -3.03 -9.05 0.83
C SER A 63 -1.79 -8.24 1.19
N TYR A 64 -1.88 -6.91 1.04
CA TYR A 64 -0.85 -5.95 1.41
C TYR A 64 -0.52 -5.99 2.90
N ASP A 65 -1.53 -5.96 3.78
CA ASP A 65 -1.39 -6.13 5.23
C ASP A 65 -0.64 -7.44 5.56
N ARG A 66 -1.11 -8.55 4.98
CA ARG A 66 -0.51 -9.87 5.21
C ARG A 66 0.95 -9.93 4.79
N ILE A 67 1.31 -9.32 3.66
CA ILE A 67 2.69 -9.27 3.16
C ILE A 67 3.56 -8.44 4.11
N LEU A 68 3.08 -7.27 4.54
CA LEU A 68 3.84 -6.42 5.46
C LEU A 68 4.12 -7.12 6.79
N VAL A 69 3.11 -7.74 7.38
CA VAL A 69 3.24 -8.41 8.69
C VAL A 69 4.10 -9.66 8.59
N ASN A 70 3.90 -10.50 7.57
CA ASN A 70 4.55 -11.82 7.50
C ASN A 70 5.89 -11.78 6.77
N SER A 71 5.95 -11.17 5.58
CA SER A 71 7.15 -11.16 4.73
C SER A 71 8.14 -10.09 5.18
N TYR A 72 7.64 -8.88 5.44
CA TYR A 72 8.47 -7.74 5.85
C TYR A 72 8.58 -7.57 7.37
N ARG A 73 8.03 -8.53 8.14
CA ARG A 73 8.07 -8.59 9.62
C ARG A 73 7.68 -7.27 10.27
N ARG A 74 6.70 -6.56 9.72
CA ARG A 74 6.16 -5.35 10.32
C ARG A 74 5.22 -5.72 11.48
N SER A 75 5.09 -4.80 12.43
CA SER A 75 4.09 -4.90 13.50
C SER A 75 3.18 -3.69 13.46
N TYR A 76 1.92 -3.85 13.83
CA TYR A 76 1.02 -2.71 14.01
C TYR A 76 1.57 -1.78 15.10
N LYS A 77 1.42 -0.47 14.91
CA LYS A 77 1.61 0.50 15.98
C LYS A 77 0.46 0.37 16.99
N ALA A 78 0.68 0.85 18.22
CA ALA A 78 -0.21 0.59 19.36
C ALA A 78 -1.70 0.97 19.15
N THR A 79 -2.01 1.88 18.22
CA THR A 79 -3.38 2.32 17.91
C THR A 79 -4.04 1.54 16.79
N PHE A 80 -3.35 0.56 16.19
CA PHE A 80 -3.84 -0.23 15.07
C PHE A 80 -3.87 -1.71 15.43
N ASP A 81 -4.89 -2.37 14.91
CA ASP A 81 -5.01 -3.82 14.77
C ASP A 81 -5.21 -4.15 13.29
N GLN A 82 -5.35 -5.44 12.97
CA GLN A 82 -5.53 -5.86 11.58
C GLN A 82 -6.77 -5.23 10.94
N GLN A 83 -7.87 -5.13 11.68
CA GLN A 83 -9.13 -4.64 11.13
C GLN A 83 -9.05 -3.15 10.78
N SER A 84 -8.54 -2.33 11.71
CA SER A 84 -8.33 -0.89 11.52
C SER A 84 -7.23 -0.59 10.49
N ALA A 85 -6.18 -1.42 10.43
CA ALA A 85 -5.15 -1.34 9.39
C ALA A 85 -5.73 -1.56 8.00
N VAL A 86 -6.47 -2.65 7.80
CA VAL A 86 -7.11 -2.96 6.52
C VAL A 86 -8.12 -1.89 6.14
N ALA A 87 -8.91 -1.37 7.09
CA ALA A 87 -9.86 -0.30 6.83
C ALA A 87 -9.16 0.97 6.30
N ALA A 88 -8.10 1.43 6.95
CA ALA A 88 -7.34 2.59 6.52
C ALA A 88 -6.66 2.39 5.15
N LEU A 89 -6.15 1.18 4.87
CA LEU A 89 -5.61 0.85 3.55
C LEU A 89 -6.68 0.89 2.46
N VAL A 90 -7.89 0.37 2.74
CA VAL A 90 -9.01 0.42 1.79
C VAL A 90 -9.43 1.85 1.48
N GLU A 91 -9.46 2.74 2.48
CA GLU A 91 -9.81 4.15 2.27
C GLU A 91 -8.86 4.84 1.30
N ILE A 92 -7.55 4.57 1.39
CA ILE A 92 -6.56 5.10 0.45
C ILE A 92 -6.71 4.44 -0.92
N LEU A 93 -6.78 3.11 -0.98
CA LEU A 93 -6.79 2.37 -2.25
C LEU A 93 -8.01 2.70 -3.12
N LYS A 94 -9.16 3.04 -2.53
CA LYS A 94 -10.36 3.42 -3.31
C LYS A 94 -10.37 4.87 -3.78
N ASP A 95 -9.53 5.72 -3.21
CA ASP A 95 -9.47 7.12 -3.60
C ASP A 95 -8.53 7.25 -4.79
N LYS A 96 -9.12 7.35 -5.99
CA LYS A 96 -8.40 7.46 -7.25
C LYS A 96 -7.40 8.62 -7.29
N GLU A 97 -7.59 9.67 -6.48
CA GLU A 97 -6.70 10.84 -6.49
C GLU A 97 -5.50 10.65 -5.54
N LYS A 98 -5.55 9.64 -4.67
CA LYS A 98 -4.43 9.30 -3.80
C LYS A 98 -3.31 8.65 -4.57
N THR A 99 -2.11 8.90 -4.09
CA THR A 99 -0.87 8.46 -4.71
C THR A 99 -0.22 7.31 -3.95
N VAL A 100 0.72 6.61 -4.57
CA VAL A 100 1.55 5.61 -3.89
C VAL A 100 2.32 6.22 -2.71
N GLU A 101 2.68 7.50 -2.78
CA GLU A 101 3.23 8.25 -1.64
C GLU A 101 2.23 8.35 -0.48
N ASP A 102 0.96 8.67 -0.73
CA ASP A 102 -0.09 8.68 0.30
C ASP A 102 -0.29 7.30 0.95
N LEU A 103 -0.20 6.23 0.14
CA LEU A 103 -0.22 4.86 0.65
C LEU A 103 1.02 4.58 1.51
N SER A 104 2.19 5.10 1.13
CA SER A 104 3.41 4.99 1.94
C SER A 104 3.28 5.69 3.28
N ASP A 105 2.67 6.88 3.29
CA ASP A 105 2.36 7.61 4.52
C ASP A 105 1.43 6.83 5.42
N THR A 106 0.36 6.28 4.85
CA THR A 106 -0.62 5.47 5.57
C THR A 106 0.02 4.20 6.15
N THR A 107 0.82 3.49 5.35
CA THR A 107 1.64 2.37 5.82
C THR A 107 2.59 2.80 6.95
N GLY A 108 3.22 3.96 6.82
CA GLY A 108 4.09 4.54 7.82
C GLY A 108 3.37 4.90 9.12
N GLN A 109 2.06 5.17 9.08
CA GLN A 109 1.23 5.42 10.26
C GLN A 109 0.78 4.13 10.94
N ILE A 110 0.39 3.12 10.16
CA ILE A 110 -0.15 1.85 10.65
C ILE A 110 0.94 0.96 11.22
N TYR A 111 2.08 0.84 10.53
CA TYR A 111 3.09 -0.19 10.82
C TYR A 111 4.39 0.40 11.37
N ALA A 112 5.08 -0.40 12.18
CA ALA A 112 6.43 -0.16 12.66
C ALA A 112 7.36 -1.32 12.30
N GLU A 113 8.68 -1.08 12.34
CA GLU A 113 9.65 -2.17 12.33
C GLU A 113 9.51 -3.00 13.60
N ARG A 114 9.44 -4.32 13.45
CA ARG A 114 9.52 -5.22 14.61
C ARG A 114 10.93 -5.12 15.16
N ARG A 115 11.06 -4.51 16.35
CA ARG A 115 12.32 -4.50 17.09
C ARG A 115 12.65 -5.94 17.46
N THR A 116 13.76 -6.46 16.95
CA THR A 116 14.37 -7.67 17.51
C THR A 116 14.94 -7.29 18.87
N ALA A 117 14.43 -7.92 19.93
CA ALA A 117 14.98 -7.82 21.27
C ALA A 117 16.39 -8.42 21.34
#